data_AF-A0A7S4T2D4-F1
#
_entry.id   AF-A0A7S4T2D4-F1
#
_cell.length_a   1.000
_cell.length_b   1.000
_cell.length_c   1.000
_cell.angle_alpha   90.00
_cell.angle_beta   90.00
_cell.angle_gamma   90.00
#
_symmetry.space_group_name_H-M   'P 1'
#
loop_
_entity.id
_entity.type
_entity.pdbx_description
1 polymer ?
#
loop_
_entity_poly.entity_id
_entity_poly.type
_entity_poly.pdbx_seq_one_letter_code
_entity_poly.pdbx_strand_id
1 'polypeptide(L)'
;VEWVTELRHFFPKLQNTIIDFLPQPLGPLPPAAAKYCKRYMKRNSIAQFYDTKYSPGDSVFWNKIGLPNKADKEYVCIGVKASNYFMPKETLSEKGPGGGGWILMDMTLAVET
;
A
#
# COMPACT_ATOMS: atom_id res chain seq x y z
N VAL A 1 -3.81 2.86 4.48
CA VAL A 1 -5.05 3.12 5.26
C VAL A 1 -5.01 4.51 5.86
N GLU A 2 -3.97 4.85 6.62
CA GLU A 2 -3.82 6.19 7.23
C GLU A 2 -4.00 7.32 6.22
N TRP A 3 -3.29 7.28 5.10
CA TRP A 3 -3.36 8.34 4.09
C TRP A 3 -4.78 8.62 3.56
N VAL A 4 -5.53 7.57 3.18
CA VAL A 4 -6.88 7.76 2.65
C VAL A 4 -7.86 8.28 3.71
N THR A 5 -7.64 7.91 4.98
CA THR A 5 -8.48 8.40 6.09
C THR A 5 -8.17 9.84 6.47
N GLU A 6 -6.90 10.27 6.40
CA GLU A 6 -6.51 11.67 6.60
C GLU A 6 -7.06 12.57 5.50
N LEU A 7 -6.94 12.15 4.23
CA LEU A 7 -7.53 12.88 3.11
C LEU A 7 -9.03 13.08 3.29
N ARG A 8 -9.73 12.04 3.73
CA ARG A 8 -11.17 12.12 4.00
C ARG A 8 -11.51 13.04 5.17
N HIS A 9 -10.69 13.03 6.22
CA HIS A 9 -10.86 13.87 7.41
C HIS A 9 -10.71 15.35 7.07
N PHE A 10 -9.60 15.74 6.43
CA PHE A 10 -9.31 17.13 6.10
C PHE A 10 -10.10 17.66 4.90
N PHE A 11 -10.50 16.78 3.98
CA PHE A 11 -11.28 17.14 2.80
C PHE A 11 -12.57 16.31 2.68
N PRO A 12 -13.62 16.61 3.48
CA PRO A 12 -14.85 15.80 3.53
C PRO A 12 -15.67 15.75 2.24
N LYS A 13 -15.35 16.60 1.25
CA LYS A 13 -15.97 16.59 -0.08
C LYS A 13 -15.19 15.74 -1.08
N LEU A 14 -13.96 15.36 -0.77
CA LEU A 14 -13.14 14.52 -1.63
C LEU A 14 -13.75 13.11 -1.70
N GLN A 15 -13.84 12.58 -2.92
CA GLN A 15 -14.22 11.20 -3.16
C GLN A 15 -12.96 10.34 -3.09
N ASN A 16 -12.95 9.40 -2.16
CA ASN A 16 -11.78 8.58 -1.89
C ASN A 16 -12.10 7.11 -2.20
N THR A 17 -11.22 6.49 -2.97
CA THR A 17 -11.21 5.06 -3.23
C THR A 17 -9.89 4.49 -2.77
N ILE A 18 -9.94 3.41 -1.98
CA ILE A 18 -8.76 2.60 -1.67
C ILE A 18 -8.87 1.24 -2.34
N ILE A 19 -7.76 0.81 -2.93
CA ILE A 19 -7.61 -0.51 -3.56
C ILE A 19 -6.46 -1.27 -2.91
N ASP A 20 -6.56 -2.59 -2.85
CA ASP A 20 -5.45 -3.47 -2.49
C ASP A 20 -5.60 -4.83 -3.21
N PHE A 21 -4.48 -5.43 -3.58
CA PHE A 21 -4.45 -6.78 -4.12
C PHE A 21 -4.75 -7.83 -3.03
N LEU A 22 -4.47 -7.53 -1.77
CA LEU A 22 -4.73 -8.42 -0.64
C LEU A 22 -6.22 -8.40 -0.25
N PRO A 23 -6.72 -9.47 0.41
CA PRO A 23 -8.14 -9.62 0.75
C PRO A 23 -8.65 -8.65 1.85
N GLN A 24 -7.74 -8.01 2.57
CA GLN A 24 -8.09 -7.11 3.66
C GLN A 24 -7.00 -6.07 3.91
N PRO A 25 -7.36 -4.90 4.48
CA PRO A 25 -6.37 -3.93 4.89
C PRO A 25 -5.65 -4.43 6.15
N LEU A 26 -4.45 -3.90 6.41
CA LEU A 26 -3.71 -4.15 7.65
C LEU A 26 -3.41 -5.64 7.88
N GLY A 27 -2.99 -6.35 6.82
CA GLY A 27 -2.73 -7.80 6.84
C GLY A 27 -1.92 -8.33 8.04
N PRO A 28 -0.83 -7.66 8.47
CA PRO A 28 -0.05 -8.11 9.63
C PRO A 28 -0.72 -7.91 11.00
N LEU A 29 -1.80 -7.13 11.07
CA LEU A 29 -2.48 -6.80 12.31
C LEU A 29 -3.62 -7.79 12.62
N PRO A 30 -4.08 -7.88 13.88
CA PRO A 30 -5.19 -8.75 14.25
C PRO A 30 -6.44 -8.48 13.40
N PRO A 31 -7.26 -9.51 13.09
CA PRO A 31 -8.46 -9.35 12.25
C PRO A 31 -9.44 -8.27 12.73
N ALA A 32 -9.48 -8.00 14.04
CA ALA A 32 -10.29 -6.93 14.63
C ALA A 32 -9.91 -5.54 14.09
N ALA A 33 -8.63 -5.28 13.83
CA ALA A 33 -8.14 -4.02 13.27
C ALA A 33 -8.67 -3.82 11.84
N ALA A 34 -8.53 -4.85 10.99
CA ALA A 34 -9.08 -4.83 9.64
C ALA A 34 -10.60 -4.60 9.65
N LYS A 35 -11.34 -5.30 10.53
CA LYS A 35 -12.79 -5.13 10.70
C LYS A 35 -13.15 -3.71 11.14
N TYR A 36 -12.38 -3.12 12.06
CA TYR A 36 -12.56 -1.74 12.49
C TYR A 36 -12.37 -0.76 11.33
N CYS A 37 -11.25 -0.86 10.62
CA CYS A 37 -10.93 0.04 9.50
C CYS A 37 -11.95 -0.07 8.36
N LYS A 38 -12.36 -1.29 7.98
CA LYS A 38 -13.41 -1.48 6.96
C LYS A 38 -14.71 -0.78 7.33
N ARG A 39 -15.15 -0.89 8.60
CA ARG A 39 -16.34 -0.18 9.11
C ARG A 39 -16.15 1.34 9.12
N TYR A 40 -15.01 1.82 9.59
CA TYR A 40 -14.71 3.25 9.64
C TYR A 40 -14.74 3.87 8.24
N MET A 41 -14.04 3.25 7.28
CA MET A 41 -13.99 3.71 5.90
C MET A 41 -15.38 3.70 5.25
N LYS A 42 -16.19 2.65 5.49
CA LYS A 42 -17.58 2.60 5.02
C LYS A 42 -18.44 3.72 5.60
N ARG A 43 -18.34 3.99 6.90
CA ARG A 43 -19.08 5.08 7.58
C ARG A 43 -18.70 6.47 7.04
N ASN A 44 -17.46 6.61 6.58
CA ASN A 44 -16.94 7.85 6.02
C ASN A 44 -16.97 7.89 4.49
N SER A 45 -17.79 7.06 3.83
CA SER A 45 -17.95 7.07 2.36
C SER A 45 -16.66 6.90 1.57
N ILE A 46 -15.68 6.16 2.11
CA ILE A 46 -14.48 5.75 1.38
C ILE A 46 -14.81 4.41 0.69
N ALA A 47 -14.76 4.40 -0.64
CA ALA A 47 -14.94 3.19 -1.44
C ALA A 47 -13.74 2.25 -1.26
N GLN A 48 -13.99 0.95 -1.16
CA GLN A 48 -12.98 -0.04 -0.79
C GLN A 48 -13.04 -1.22 -1.75
N PHE A 49 -11.90 -1.56 -2.38
CA PHE A 49 -11.78 -2.72 -3.25
C PHE A 49 -10.56 -3.56 -2.84
N TYR A 50 -10.84 -4.73 -2.28
CA TYR A 50 -9.82 -5.74 -1.95
C TYR A 50 -9.79 -6.81 -3.05
N ASP A 51 -8.78 -7.69 -3.02
CA ASP A 51 -8.56 -8.69 -4.08
C ASP A 51 -8.53 -8.06 -5.49
N THR A 52 -8.00 -6.83 -5.56
CA THR A 52 -8.02 -6.01 -6.77
C THR A 52 -6.64 -5.41 -6.99
N LYS A 53 -5.90 -6.01 -7.92
CA LYS A 53 -4.59 -5.51 -8.34
C LYS A 53 -4.74 -4.17 -9.07
N TYR A 54 -3.92 -3.21 -8.70
CA TYR A 54 -3.81 -1.93 -9.42
C TYR A 54 -3.35 -2.17 -10.86
N SER A 55 -4.14 -1.68 -11.83
CA SER A 55 -3.87 -1.83 -13.27
C SER A 55 -4.31 -0.58 -14.04
N PRO A 56 -3.52 0.52 -13.98
CA PRO A 56 -3.93 1.82 -14.51
C PRO A 56 -4.07 1.87 -16.05
N GLY A 57 -3.44 0.91 -16.75
CA GLY A 57 -3.55 0.74 -18.19
C GLY A 57 -4.80 -0.03 -18.65
N ASP A 58 -5.58 -0.60 -17.73
CA ASP A 58 -6.71 -1.48 -18.05
C ASP A 58 -8.06 -0.80 -17.76
N SER A 59 -8.88 -0.63 -18.79
CA SER A 59 -10.23 -0.04 -18.65
C SER A 59 -11.18 -0.93 -17.85
N VAL A 60 -10.99 -2.25 -17.86
CA VAL A 60 -11.80 -3.20 -17.08
C VAL A 60 -11.59 -2.97 -15.58
N PHE A 61 -10.33 -2.73 -15.16
CA PHE A 61 -10.01 -2.36 -13.79
C PHE A 61 -10.74 -1.07 -13.36
N TRP A 62 -10.66 -0.01 -14.17
CA TRP A 62 -11.29 1.28 -13.88
C TRP A 62 -12.81 1.18 -13.75
N ASN A 63 -13.44 0.41 -14.65
CA ASN A 63 -14.87 0.12 -14.56
C ASN A 63 -15.23 -0.67 -13.30
N LYS A 64 -14.45 -1.70 -12.95
CA LYS A 64 -14.65 -2.53 -11.75
C LYS A 64 -14.67 -1.70 -10.47
N ILE A 65 -13.82 -0.67 -10.38
CA ILE A 65 -13.73 0.19 -9.18
C ILE A 65 -14.64 1.42 -9.23
N GLY A 66 -15.51 1.53 -10.24
CA GLY A 66 -16.47 2.62 -10.38
C GLY A 66 -15.88 3.96 -10.83
N LEU A 67 -14.71 3.95 -11.46
CA LEU A 67 -14.01 5.14 -11.95
C LEU A 67 -13.68 5.02 -13.45
N PRO A 68 -14.69 4.93 -14.34
CA PRO A 68 -14.49 4.68 -15.78
C PRO A 68 -13.59 5.73 -16.46
N ASN A 69 -13.62 6.97 -15.96
CA ASN A 69 -12.83 8.09 -16.46
C ASN A 69 -11.51 8.29 -15.70
N LYS A 70 -11.06 7.27 -14.95
CA LYS A 70 -9.89 7.29 -14.07
C LYS A 70 -10.05 8.23 -12.87
N ALA A 71 -9.10 8.16 -11.95
CA ALA A 71 -9.00 9.07 -10.82
C ALA A 71 -8.28 10.37 -11.23
N ASP A 72 -8.67 11.51 -10.64
CA ASP A 72 -7.96 12.78 -10.84
C ASP A 72 -6.53 12.75 -10.27
N LYS A 73 -6.32 11.97 -9.21
CA LYS A 73 -5.04 11.76 -8.54
C LYS A 73 -4.91 10.32 -8.05
N GLU A 74 -3.71 9.78 -8.19
CA GLU A 74 -3.37 8.41 -7.81
C GLU A 74 -2.21 8.45 -6.81
N TYR A 75 -2.37 7.74 -5.69
CA TYR A 75 -1.35 7.65 -4.64
C TYR A 75 -0.97 6.18 -4.43
N VAL A 76 0.24 5.81 -4.82
CA VAL A 76 0.75 4.44 -4.68
C VAL A 76 1.45 4.32 -3.33
N CYS A 77 0.71 3.84 -2.32
CA CYS A 77 1.21 3.66 -0.95
C CYS A 77 1.47 2.18 -0.63
N ILE A 78 2.00 1.43 -1.61
CA ILE A 78 2.25 -0.02 -1.49
C ILE A 78 3.68 -0.34 -1.94
N GLY A 79 4.28 -1.34 -1.29
CA GLY A 79 5.55 -1.93 -1.72
C GLY A 79 6.72 -0.95 -1.71
N VAL A 80 7.37 -0.79 -0.55
CA VAL A 80 8.66 -0.10 -0.50
C VAL A 80 9.75 -0.99 -1.08
N LYS A 81 10.73 -0.36 -1.71
CA LYS A 81 11.96 -1.00 -2.14
C LYS A 81 13.14 -0.32 -1.47
N ALA A 82 14.16 -1.10 -1.14
CA ALA A 82 15.42 -0.52 -0.73
C ALA A 82 16.02 0.30 -1.86
N SER A 83 16.66 1.41 -1.51
CA SER A 83 17.44 2.25 -2.42
C SER A 83 18.81 2.44 -1.78
N ASN A 84 19.81 1.73 -2.28
CA ASN A 84 21.19 1.77 -1.78
C ASN A 84 22.14 1.90 -2.98
N TYR A 85 22.97 2.95 -2.96
CA TYR A 85 23.91 3.26 -4.04
C TYR A 85 25.38 3.26 -3.58
N PHE A 86 25.64 2.96 -2.31
CA PHE A 86 26.96 3.17 -1.69
C PHE A 86 27.53 1.90 -1.06
N MET A 87 26.69 0.96 -0.65
CA MET A 87 27.14 -0.29 -0.05
C MET A 87 27.54 -1.32 -1.11
N PRO A 88 28.58 -2.12 -0.88
CA PRO A 88 28.94 -3.23 -1.76
C PRO A 88 27.80 -4.25 -1.90
N LYS A 89 27.72 -4.92 -3.06
CA LYS A 89 26.60 -5.82 -3.39
C LYS A 89 26.50 -7.00 -2.43
N GLU A 90 27.62 -7.51 -1.96
CA GLU A 90 27.75 -8.60 -0.99
C GLU A 90 27.09 -8.30 0.35
N THR A 91 27.00 -7.02 0.73
CA THR A 91 26.35 -6.58 1.98
C THR A 91 24.84 -6.44 1.88
N LEU A 92 24.27 -6.71 0.69
CA LEU A 92 22.86 -6.51 0.40
C LEU A 92 22.13 -7.85 0.29
N SER A 93 20.91 -7.89 0.85
CA SER A 93 20.03 -9.05 0.75
C SER A 93 19.67 -9.34 -0.72
N GLU A 94 19.88 -10.57 -1.19
CA GLU A 94 19.44 -10.98 -2.54
C GLU A 94 17.91 -11.08 -2.65
N LYS A 95 17.23 -11.37 -1.53
CA LYS A 95 15.78 -11.59 -1.44
C LYS A 95 15.23 -10.88 -0.20
N GLY A 96 13.91 -10.68 -0.17
CA GLY A 96 13.22 -10.06 0.96
C GLY A 96 12.14 -9.09 0.51
N PRO A 97 11.66 -8.22 1.41
CA PRO A 97 10.68 -7.18 1.08
C PRO A 97 11.11 -6.38 -0.16
N GLY A 98 10.18 -6.07 -1.06
CA GLY A 98 10.49 -5.28 -2.26
C GLY A 98 11.44 -5.95 -3.28
N GLY A 99 11.83 -7.21 -3.08
CA GLY A 99 12.74 -7.94 -3.95
C GLY A 99 14.21 -7.94 -3.51
N GLY A 100 14.51 -7.53 -2.27
CA GLY A 100 15.88 -7.46 -1.73
C GLY A 100 16.48 -6.05 -1.77
N GLY A 101 17.81 -5.97 -1.72
CA GLY A 101 18.59 -4.72 -1.69
C GLY A 101 18.71 -4.07 -0.30
N TRP A 102 18.29 -4.75 0.76
CA TRP A 102 18.42 -4.26 2.15
C TRP A 102 19.81 -4.57 2.69
N ILE A 103 20.36 -3.68 3.52
CA ILE A 103 21.63 -3.92 4.20
C ILE A 103 21.43 -5.07 5.20
N LEU A 104 22.25 -6.11 5.08
CA LEU A 104 22.30 -7.19 6.06
C LEU A 104 23.05 -6.69 7.28
N MET A 105 22.48 -6.89 8.47
CA MET A 105 23.05 -6.41 9.72
C MET A 105 23.03 -7.48 10.78
N ASP A 106 24.09 -7.50 11.59
CA ASP A 106 24.17 -8.34 12.77
C ASP A 106 23.37 -7.72 13.94
N MET A 107 23.38 -8.39 15.09
CA MET A 107 22.66 -7.93 16.29
C MET A 107 23.28 -6.69 16.96
N THR A 108 24.45 -6.23 16.50
CA THR A 108 25.07 -4.96 16.90
C THR A 108 24.70 -3.81 15.98
N LEU A 109 23.91 -4.09 14.92
CA LEU A 109 23.57 -3.18 13.83
C LEU A 109 24.76 -2.85 12.92
N ALA A 110 25.83 -3.65 12.97
CA ALA A 110 26.94 -3.57 12.03
C ALA A 110 26.59 -4.32 10.74
N VAL A 111 27.24 -3.93 9.64
CA VAL A 111 27.01 -4.53 8.31
C VAL A 111 27.59 -5.94 8.26
N GLU A 112 26.79 -6.89 7.79
CA GLU A 112 27.26 -8.24 7.43
C GLU A 112 27.81 -8.24 5.99
N THR A 113 28.91 -8.97 5.77
CA THR A 113 29.60 -9.12 4.47
C THR A 113 29.63 -10.57 4.03
#